data_AF-A0A2S4JFY0-F1
#
_entry.id   AF-A0A2S4JFY0-F1
#
_cell.length_a   1.000
_cell.length_b   1.000
_cell.length_c   1.000
_cell.angle_alpha   90.00
_cell.angle_beta   90.00
_cell.angle_gamma   90.00
#
_symmetry.space_group_name_H-M   'P 1'
#
loop_
_entity.id
_entity.type
_entity.pdbx_description
1 polymer ?
#
loop_
_entity_poly.entity_id
_entity_poly.type
_entity_poly.pdbx_seq_one_letter_code
_entity_poly.pdbx_strand_id
1 'polypeptide(L)'
;MQKRDGQISIALYGADSWELTLDAPRLDDRNFVLEFLPYRTDRRLSEFDGVITFQSLFEHFNRKSSFMNSWTAHSYDRDELDKREKEANLLIKNGGVLVFLLHVPFRDHVHEGTYSMEYKDTDLAKRFMNRRSLFRTDLDQRRTELRCVRDEFRKFFELYGAVCTTFSYYGRLLGETLPCAGQIRSA
;
A
#
# COMPACT_ATOMS: atom_id res chain seq x y z
N MET A 1 -25.02 -13.76 5.16
CA MET A 1 -24.30 -15.01 4.83
C MET A 1 -23.39 -15.34 6.01
N GLN A 2 -23.46 -16.54 6.58
CA GLN A 2 -22.77 -16.86 7.84
C GLN A 2 -21.30 -17.21 7.60
N LYS A 3 -20.39 -16.44 8.22
CA LYS A 3 -18.96 -16.76 8.34
C LYS A 3 -18.85 -18.13 9.03
N ARG A 4 -18.07 -19.07 8.47
CA ARG A 4 -17.76 -20.30 9.19
C ARG A 4 -16.85 -19.96 10.36
N ASP A 5 -17.09 -20.56 11.52
CA ASP A 5 -16.26 -20.32 12.70
C ASP A 5 -14.78 -20.59 12.38
N GLY A 6 -13.92 -19.61 12.67
CA GLY A 6 -12.47 -19.68 12.45
C GLY A 6 -11.97 -19.32 11.03
N GLN A 7 -12.85 -19.00 10.08
CA GLN A 7 -12.41 -18.59 8.73
C GLN A 7 -12.01 -17.10 8.70
N ILE A 8 -10.82 -16.80 8.16
CA ILE A 8 -10.30 -15.43 8.05
C ILE A 8 -10.97 -14.70 6.87
N SER A 9 -11.50 -13.51 7.09
CA SER A 9 -12.08 -12.65 6.06
C SER A 9 -11.09 -11.57 5.63
N ILE A 10 -10.79 -11.52 4.34
CA ILE A 10 -9.82 -10.59 3.75
C ILE A 10 -10.53 -9.81 2.65
N ALA A 11 -10.35 -8.50 2.60
CA ALA A 11 -10.76 -7.69 1.45
C ALA A 11 -9.56 -7.34 0.57
N LEU A 12 -9.68 -7.52 -0.74
CA LEU A 12 -8.83 -6.83 -1.72
C LEU A 12 -9.58 -5.59 -2.21
N TYR A 13 -9.15 -4.42 -1.77
CA TYR A 13 -9.83 -3.14 -2.00
C TYR A 13 -9.20 -2.35 -3.15
N GLY A 14 -10.05 -1.86 -4.06
CA GLY A 14 -9.65 -0.93 -5.12
C GLY A 14 -8.92 -1.59 -6.31
N ALA A 15 -9.11 -2.89 -6.52
CA ALA A 15 -8.51 -3.60 -7.65
C ALA A 15 -9.07 -3.11 -9.01
N ASP A 16 -10.32 -2.65 -9.02
CA ASP A 16 -11.01 -2.06 -10.18
C ASP A 16 -10.34 -0.77 -10.67
N SER A 17 -9.77 0.04 -9.78
CA SER A 17 -9.00 1.24 -10.14
C SER A 17 -7.72 0.93 -10.92
N TRP A 18 -7.29 -0.34 -10.94
CA TRP A 18 -6.10 -0.81 -11.66
C TRP A 18 -6.44 -1.72 -12.84
N GLU A 19 -7.70 -1.70 -13.30
CA GLU A 19 -8.19 -2.55 -14.39
C GLU A 19 -7.95 -4.05 -14.16
N LEU A 20 -7.76 -4.46 -12.89
CA LEU A 20 -7.68 -5.86 -12.51
C LEU A 20 -9.10 -6.42 -12.51
N THR A 21 -9.56 -6.83 -13.70
CA THR A 21 -10.82 -7.53 -13.85
C THR A 21 -10.69 -8.92 -13.27
N LEU A 22 -11.46 -9.20 -12.24
CA LEU A 22 -11.50 -10.50 -11.59
C LEU A 22 -12.80 -11.18 -11.99
N ASP A 23 -12.67 -12.38 -12.56
CA ASP A 23 -13.80 -13.16 -13.05
C ASP A 23 -14.77 -13.60 -11.93
N ALA A 24 -14.31 -13.55 -10.68
CA ALA A 24 -15.11 -13.84 -9.50
C ALA A 24 -15.02 -12.68 -8.50
N PRO A 25 -16.15 -12.24 -7.91
CA PRO A 25 -16.18 -11.18 -6.88
C PRO A 25 -15.65 -11.67 -5.52
N ARG A 26 -15.34 -12.96 -5.40
CA ARG A 26 -14.88 -13.61 -4.19
C ARG A 26 -14.08 -14.86 -4.51
N LEU A 27 -13.04 -15.12 -3.73
CA LEU A 27 -12.31 -16.38 -3.72
C LEU A 27 -12.49 -17.04 -2.35
N ASP A 28 -13.07 -18.24 -2.38
CA ASP A 28 -13.31 -19.05 -1.19
C ASP A 28 -12.23 -20.13 -1.06
N ASP A 29 -11.57 -20.15 0.08
CA ASP A 29 -10.64 -21.21 0.47
C ASP A 29 -11.12 -21.86 1.79
N ARG A 30 -10.49 -22.96 2.19
CA ARG A 30 -10.75 -23.64 3.46
C ARG A 30 -10.50 -22.72 4.65
N ASN A 31 -9.44 -21.91 4.60
CA ASN A 31 -8.96 -21.14 5.75
C ASN A 31 -9.32 -19.66 5.68
N PHE A 32 -9.62 -19.15 4.49
CA PHE A 32 -9.92 -17.74 4.30
C PHE A 32 -10.97 -17.51 3.22
N VAL A 33 -11.51 -16.30 3.23
CA VAL A 33 -12.33 -15.73 2.16
C VAL A 33 -11.65 -14.44 1.72
N LEU A 34 -11.42 -14.31 0.42
CA LEU A 34 -10.97 -13.06 -0.19
C LEU A 34 -12.14 -12.43 -0.93
N GLU A 35 -12.63 -11.29 -0.45
CA GLU A 35 -13.68 -10.49 -1.11
C GLU A 35 -13.04 -9.36 -1.91
N PHE A 36 -13.44 -9.20 -3.16
CA PHE A 36 -12.97 -8.12 -4.01
C PHE A 36 -13.91 -6.92 -3.87
N LEU A 37 -13.41 -5.83 -3.31
CA LEU A 37 -14.19 -4.62 -3.07
C LEU A 37 -13.82 -3.55 -4.10
N PRO A 38 -14.81 -2.97 -4.80
CA PRO A 38 -14.56 -1.86 -5.69
C PRO A 38 -14.10 -0.64 -4.89
N TYR A 39 -13.41 0.28 -5.56
CA TYR A 39 -12.95 1.53 -4.96
C TYR A 39 -14.10 2.31 -4.32
N ARG A 40 -15.23 2.42 -5.01
CA ARG A 40 -16.47 3.01 -4.48
C ARG A 40 -17.36 1.96 -3.82
N THR A 41 -16.95 1.46 -2.65
CA THR A 41 -17.75 0.53 -1.84
C THR A 41 -18.32 1.17 -0.58
N ASP A 42 -19.52 0.78 -0.17
CA ASP A 42 -20.09 1.17 1.13
C ASP A 42 -19.61 0.28 2.29
N ARG A 43 -19.02 -0.88 1.99
CA ARG A 43 -18.44 -1.79 2.99
C ARG A 43 -17.27 -1.09 3.69
N ARG A 44 -17.19 -1.22 5.01
CA ARG A 44 -16.09 -0.63 5.79
C ARG A 44 -14.91 -1.59 5.83
N LEU A 45 -13.69 -1.06 5.69
CA LEU A 45 -12.47 -1.86 5.80
C LEU A 45 -12.34 -2.57 7.15
N SER A 46 -12.89 -1.97 8.22
CA SER A 46 -12.87 -2.51 9.58
C SER A 46 -13.82 -3.70 9.81
N GLU A 47 -14.62 -4.10 8.82
CA GLU A 47 -15.49 -5.30 8.90
C GLU A 47 -14.72 -6.60 8.62
N PHE A 48 -13.49 -6.51 8.10
CA PHE A 48 -12.67 -7.64 7.69
C PHE A 48 -11.58 -7.92 8.74
N ASP A 49 -11.04 -9.13 8.73
CA ASP A 49 -9.87 -9.48 9.55
C ASP A 49 -8.56 -8.98 8.89
N GLY A 50 -8.56 -8.85 7.56
CA GLY A 50 -7.45 -8.30 6.80
C GLY A 50 -7.89 -7.48 5.60
N VAL A 51 -7.06 -6.53 5.19
CA VAL A 51 -7.26 -5.72 3.98
C VAL A 51 -5.96 -5.65 3.20
N ILE A 52 -6.06 -5.96 1.91
CA ILE A 52 -5.02 -5.74 0.91
C ILE A 52 -5.50 -4.57 0.05
N THR A 53 -4.66 -3.56 -0.14
CA THR A 53 -4.96 -2.40 -0.97
C THR A 53 -3.72 -1.98 -1.76
N PHE A 54 -3.88 -1.07 -2.71
CA PHE A 54 -2.82 -0.64 -3.61
C PHE A 54 -2.26 0.72 -3.18
N GLN A 55 -0.99 0.94 -3.48
CA GLN A 55 -0.41 2.27 -3.51
C GLN A 55 -1.09 3.13 -4.59
N SER A 56 -1.12 4.45 -4.36
CA SER A 56 -1.62 5.44 -5.32
C SER A 56 -3.09 5.24 -5.73
N LEU A 57 -3.87 4.59 -4.87
CA LEU A 57 -5.29 4.33 -5.13
C LEU A 57 -6.12 5.62 -5.03
N PHE A 58 -5.66 6.59 -4.25
CA PHE A 58 -6.37 7.84 -3.99
C PHE A 58 -5.83 9.04 -4.77
N GLU A 59 -4.68 8.90 -5.43
CA GLU A 59 -3.98 9.98 -6.12
C GLU A 59 -3.80 9.68 -7.61
N HIS A 60 -3.91 10.73 -8.42
CA HIS A 60 -3.72 10.66 -9.86
C HIS A 60 -2.77 11.75 -10.30
N PHE A 61 -1.72 11.36 -11.01
CA PHE A 61 -0.76 12.26 -11.63
C PHE A 61 -0.85 12.15 -13.14
N ASN A 62 -1.27 13.22 -13.79
CA ASN A 62 -1.36 13.31 -15.24
C ASN A 62 -0.34 14.33 -15.75
N ARG A 63 0.55 13.89 -16.65
CA ARG A 63 1.43 14.83 -17.35
C ARG A 63 0.62 15.57 -18.40
N LYS A 64 0.52 16.89 -18.26
CA LYS A 64 -0.09 17.77 -19.26
C LYS A 64 1.00 18.49 -20.02
N SER A 65 0.78 18.69 -21.30
CA SER A 65 1.65 19.52 -22.13
C SER A 65 0.82 20.43 -23.02
N SER A 66 1.38 21.59 -23.30
CA SER A 66 0.97 22.55 -24.30
C SER A 66 2.18 22.84 -25.20
N PHE A 67 1.97 23.61 -26.27
CA PHE A 67 3.02 23.89 -27.26
C PHE A 67 4.29 24.52 -26.66
N MET A 68 4.17 25.26 -25.54
CA MET A 68 5.32 25.89 -24.87
C MET A 68 5.74 25.26 -23.53
N ASN A 69 4.89 24.50 -22.86
CA ASN A 69 5.14 24.07 -21.47
C ASN A 69 4.61 22.65 -21.20
N SER A 70 5.27 21.91 -20.30
CA SER A 70 4.73 20.68 -19.72
C SER A 70 4.70 20.78 -18.20
N TRP A 71 3.63 20.33 -17.58
CA TRP A 71 3.46 20.33 -16.13
C TRP A 71 2.72 19.07 -15.65
N THR A 72 2.86 18.75 -14.38
CA THR A 72 2.23 17.62 -13.72
C THR A 72 0.96 18.09 -13.05
N ALA A 73 -0.18 17.70 -13.59
CA ALA A 73 -1.45 17.88 -12.91
C ALA A 73 -1.64 16.77 -11.87
N HIS A 74 -1.90 17.17 -10.63
CA HIS A 74 -2.18 16.26 -9.53
C HIS A 74 -3.60 16.47 -9.01
N SER A 75 -4.31 15.37 -8.75
CA SER A 75 -5.61 15.35 -8.07
C SER A 75 -5.67 14.12 -7.18
N TYR A 76 -6.33 14.23 -6.03
CA TYR A 76 -6.55 13.09 -5.15
C TYR A 76 -7.93 13.17 -4.48
N ASP A 77 -8.54 12.03 -4.20
CA ASP A 77 -9.84 11.93 -3.53
C ASP A 77 -9.65 12.03 -2.02
N ARG A 78 -9.68 13.27 -1.51
CA ARG A 78 -9.44 13.57 -0.10
C ARG A 78 -10.49 12.94 0.82
N ASP A 79 -11.76 12.99 0.43
CA ASP A 79 -12.85 12.53 1.29
C ASP A 79 -12.82 11.00 1.45
N GLU A 80 -12.61 10.28 0.34
CA GLU A 80 -12.47 8.82 0.39
C GLU A 80 -11.17 8.43 1.11
N LEU A 81 -10.07 9.17 0.92
CA LEU A 81 -8.81 8.94 1.64
C LEU A 81 -8.98 9.10 3.16
N ASP A 82 -9.60 10.19 3.62
CA ASP A 82 -9.83 10.46 5.04
C ASP A 82 -10.79 9.41 5.66
N LYS A 83 -11.82 8.98 4.91
CA LYS A 83 -12.72 7.89 5.30
C LYS A 83 -11.96 6.57 5.47
N ARG A 84 -11.24 6.13 4.44
CA ARG A 84 -10.52 4.85 4.45
C ARG A 84 -9.38 4.82 5.44
N GLU A 85 -8.73 5.96 5.70
CA GLU A 85 -7.76 6.08 6.77
C GLU A 85 -8.38 5.82 8.14
N LYS A 86 -9.56 6.36 8.44
CA LYS A 86 -10.26 6.07 9.71
C LYS A 86 -10.61 4.59 9.82
N GLU A 87 -11.15 3.99 8.77
CA GLU A 87 -11.51 2.56 8.77
C GLU A 87 -10.27 1.66 8.90
N ALA A 88 -9.18 1.98 8.22
CA ALA A 88 -7.90 1.27 8.31
C ALA A 88 -7.28 1.36 9.72
N ASN A 89 -7.37 2.52 10.38
CA ASN A 89 -6.93 2.66 11.77
C ASN A 89 -7.80 1.84 12.72
N LEU A 90 -9.12 1.78 12.50
CA LEU A 90 -10.03 0.94 13.28
C LEU A 90 -9.74 -0.55 13.08
N LEU A 91 -9.51 -0.98 11.84
CA LEU A 91 -9.08 -2.35 11.51
C LEU A 91 -7.86 -2.77 12.33
N ILE A 92 -6.79 -1.96 12.28
CA ILE A 92 -5.53 -2.25 12.99
C ILE A 92 -5.74 -2.23 14.51
N LYS A 93 -6.51 -1.26 15.03
CA LYS A 93 -6.83 -1.18 16.45
C LYS A 93 -7.57 -2.43 16.95
N ASN A 94 -8.37 -3.04 16.10
CA ASN A 94 -9.11 -4.27 16.40
C ASN A 94 -8.28 -5.56 16.18
N GLY A 95 -6.98 -5.45 15.90
CA GLY A 95 -6.09 -6.60 15.69
C GLY A 95 -6.08 -7.13 14.24
N GLY A 96 -6.73 -6.42 13.31
CA GLY A 96 -6.70 -6.77 11.89
C GLY A 96 -5.39 -6.38 11.20
N VAL A 97 -5.20 -6.86 9.98
CA VAL A 97 -3.98 -6.66 9.18
C VAL A 97 -4.26 -5.77 7.97
N LEU A 98 -3.39 -4.79 7.71
CA LEU A 98 -3.42 -3.95 6.51
C LEU A 98 -2.15 -4.17 5.68
N VAL A 99 -2.33 -4.47 4.40
CA VAL A 99 -1.24 -4.73 3.45
C VAL A 99 -1.35 -3.75 2.29
N PHE A 100 -0.25 -3.08 1.95
CA PHE A 100 -0.15 -2.23 0.77
C PHE A 100 0.66 -2.91 -0.32
N LEU A 101 0.09 -3.01 -1.52
CA LEU A 101 0.77 -3.45 -2.73
C LEU A 101 1.44 -2.25 -3.40
N LEU A 102 2.76 -2.17 -3.21
CA LEU A 102 3.61 -1.12 -3.76
C LEU A 102 4.10 -1.55 -5.15
N HIS A 103 3.71 -0.81 -6.19
CA HIS A 103 3.96 -1.21 -7.57
C HIS A 103 4.51 -0.09 -8.46
N VAL A 104 4.62 1.13 -7.93
CA VAL A 104 5.24 2.30 -8.60
C VAL A 104 6.06 3.12 -7.60
N PRO A 105 7.06 3.91 -8.04
CA PRO A 105 7.73 4.85 -7.16
C PRO A 105 6.76 5.86 -6.54
N PHE A 106 6.97 6.18 -5.27
CA PHE A 106 6.20 7.23 -4.60
C PHE A 106 6.59 8.60 -5.15
N ARG A 107 5.59 9.41 -5.52
CA ARG A 107 5.81 10.81 -5.90
C ARG A 107 5.52 11.69 -4.70
N ASP A 108 6.53 11.96 -3.89
CA ASP A 108 6.39 12.82 -2.70
C ASP A 108 6.63 14.28 -3.01
N HIS A 109 7.43 14.54 -4.03
CA HIS A 109 7.83 15.86 -4.48
C HIS A 109 7.85 15.89 -5.99
N VAL A 110 7.32 16.96 -6.58
CA VAL A 110 7.53 17.26 -8.00
C VAL A 110 8.17 18.63 -8.11
N HIS A 111 9.33 18.67 -8.76
CA HIS A 111 10.04 19.89 -9.10
C HIS A 111 9.74 20.27 -10.55
N GLU A 112 9.10 21.42 -10.76
CA GLU A 112 8.82 21.98 -12.08
C GLU A 112 9.28 23.43 -12.15
N GLY A 113 10.45 23.62 -12.77
CA GLY A 113 11.13 24.92 -12.80
C GLY A 113 11.51 25.39 -11.40
N THR A 114 10.98 26.53 -10.98
CA THR A 114 11.20 27.11 -9.64
C THR A 114 10.19 26.65 -8.60
N TYR A 115 9.16 25.90 -8.99
CA TYR A 115 8.11 25.45 -8.09
C TYR A 115 8.40 24.03 -7.58
N SER A 116 8.23 23.85 -6.27
CA SER A 116 8.28 22.56 -5.60
C SER A 116 6.91 22.30 -4.97
N MET A 117 6.26 21.20 -5.32
CA MET A 117 4.99 20.79 -4.73
C MET A 117 5.18 19.50 -3.93
N GLU A 118 4.62 19.47 -2.72
CA GLU A 118 4.66 18.30 -1.85
C GLU A 118 3.35 17.50 -1.92
N TYR A 119 3.48 16.17 -2.03
CA TYR A 119 2.37 15.22 -2.15
C TYR A 119 2.48 14.09 -1.13
N LYS A 120 3.15 14.33 0.00
CA LYS A 120 3.48 13.30 1.00
C LYS A 120 2.26 12.66 1.68
N ASP A 121 1.10 13.31 1.68
CA ASP A 121 -0.11 12.84 2.42
C ASP A 121 -1.33 12.65 1.52
N THR A 122 -1.10 12.43 0.23
CA THR A 122 -2.14 12.35 -0.83
C THR A 122 -2.57 10.91 -1.15
N ASP A 123 -1.96 9.92 -0.49
CA ASP A 123 -2.31 8.51 -0.62
C ASP A 123 -2.26 7.81 0.74
N LEU A 124 -3.03 6.73 0.88
CA LEU A 124 -3.18 6.00 2.14
C LEU A 124 -1.87 5.32 2.55
N ALA A 125 -1.17 4.68 1.62
CA ALA A 125 0.12 4.05 1.91
C ALA A 125 1.10 5.09 2.41
N LYS A 126 1.11 6.26 1.76
CA LYS A 126 1.97 7.39 2.13
C LYS A 126 1.75 7.85 3.57
N ARG A 127 0.49 8.10 3.95
CA ARG A 127 0.13 8.54 5.31
C ARG A 127 0.54 7.50 6.37
N PHE A 128 0.31 6.22 6.11
CA PHE A 128 0.70 5.15 7.04
C PHE A 128 2.21 5.02 7.24
N MET A 129 3.00 5.20 6.18
CA MET A 129 4.46 5.18 6.28
C MET A 129 5.00 6.43 6.99
N ASN A 130 4.47 7.61 6.68
CA ASN A 130 4.87 8.87 7.31
C ASN A 130 4.65 8.83 8.83
N ARG A 131 3.47 8.34 9.27
CA ARG A 131 3.13 8.18 10.71
C ARG A 131 4.12 7.28 11.46
N ARG A 132 4.69 6.29 10.79
CA ARG A 132 5.65 5.34 11.38
C ARG A 132 7.09 5.80 11.22
N SER A 133 7.34 7.04 10.77
CA SER A 133 8.67 7.55 10.47
C SER A 133 9.46 6.61 9.54
N LEU A 134 8.74 5.93 8.64
CA LEU A 134 9.32 5.11 7.58
C LEU A 134 9.59 6.04 6.40
N PHE A 135 10.82 6.53 6.33
CA PHE A 135 11.24 7.38 5.22
C PHE A 135 11.50 6.50 4.01
N ARG A 136 10.75 6.75 2.94
CA ARG A 136 10.94 6.12 1.64
C ARG A 136 11.95 6.94 0.84
N THR A 137 13.05 6.32 0.44
CA THR A 137 13.93 6.88 -0.61
C THR A 137 13.43 6.39 -1.95
N ASP A 138 13.39 7.29 -2.94
CA ASP A 138 12.82 7.04 -4.27
C ASP A 138 13.17 5.65 -4.80
N LEU A 139 12.13 4.93 -5.24
CA LEU A 139 12.21 3.54 -5.70
C LEU A 139 12.78 3.41 -7.11
N ASP A 140 13.75 4.26 -7.44
CA ASP A 140 14.28 4.42 -8.80
C ASP A 140 15.17 3.23 -9.21
N GLN A 141 15.48 2.33 -8.27
CA GLN A 141 16.26 1.13 -8.52
C GLN A 141 15.57 -0.13 -7.99
N ARG A 142 15.10 -0.96 -8.93
CA ARG A 142 14.71 -2.35 -8.66
C ARG A 142 15.96 -3.12 -8.21
N ARG A 143 16.00 -3.59 -6.95
CA ARG A 143 17.02 -4.54 -6.51
C ARG A 143 16.53 -5.96 -6.75
N THR A 144 17.24 -6.67 -7.62
CA THR A 144 16.96 -8.06 -7.99
C THR A 144 17.58 -9.06 -7.01
N GLU A 145 18.53 -8.62 -6.18
CA GLU A 145 19.21 -9.47 -5.20
C GLU A 145 18.56 -9.32 -3.83
N LEU A 146 17.61 -10.21 -3.54
CA LEU A 146 16.97 -10.28 -2.23
C LEU A 146 17.45 -11.51 -1.50
N ARG A 147 18.20 -11.28 -0.41
CA ARG A 147 18.47 -12.35 0.55
C ARG A 147 17.25 -12.51 1.45
N CYS A 148 16.45 -13.54 1.17
CA CYS A 148 15.33 -13.88 2.03
C CYS A 148 15.86 -14.34 3.40
N VAL A 149 15.55 -13.58 4.46
CA VAL A 149 15.97 -13.89 5.83
C VAL A 149 15.03 -14.91 6.48
N ARG A 150 13.86 -15.15 5.88
CA ARG A 150 12.79 -15.99 6.40
C ARG A 150 12.39 -17.05 5.39
N ASP A 151 12.71 -18.30 5.71
CA ASP A 151 12.59 -19.41 4.76
C ASP A 151 11.16 -19.64 4.25
N GLU A 152 10.13 -19.28 5.03
CA GLU A 152 8.73 -19.43 4.64
C GLU A 152 8.36 -18.62 3.38
N PHE A 153 9.10 -17.55 3.08
CA PHE A 153 8.88 -16.73 1.87
C PHE A 153 9.88 -17.03 0.76
N ARG A 154 10.87 -17.90 0.99
CA ARG A 154 11.95 -18.19 0.02
C ARG A 154 11.39 -18.68 -1.31
N LYS A 155 10.53 -19.70 -1.28
CA LYS A 155 9.92 -20.29 -2.48
C LYS A 155 9.04 -19.29 -3.25
N PHE A 156 8.35 -18.40 -2.52
CA PHE A 156 7.57 -17.33 -3.13
C PHE A 156 8.47 -16.36 -3.89
N PHE A 157 9.56 -15.89 -3.28
CA PHE A 157 10.50 -14.99 -3.95
C PHE A 157 11.27 -15.66 -5.09
N GLU A 158 11.56 -16.95 -5.02
CA GLU A 158 12.17 -17.70 -6.13
C GLU A 158 11.23 -17.77 -7.35
N LEU A 159 9.92 -17.93 -7.14
CA LEU A 159 8.93 -18.05 -8.21
C LEU A 159 8.52 -16.70 -8.80
N TYR A 160 8.35 -15.68 -7.95
CA TYR A 160 7.73 -14.41 -8.34
C TYR A 160 8.69 -13.22 -8.31
N GLY A 161 9.92 -13.40 -7.83
CA GLY A 161 10.83 -12.31 -7.48
C GLY A 161 10.31 -11.47 -6.32
N ALA A 162 10.94 -10.33 -6.03
CA ALA A 162 10.28 -9.29 -5.24
C ALA A 162 10.57 -7.89 -5.75
N VAL A 163 9.59 -7.03 -5.55
CA VAL A 163 9.72 -5.58 -5.71
C VAL A 163 10.21 -5.06 -4.35
N CYS A 164 11.46 -4.63 -4.29
CA CYS A 164 12.03 -4.12 -3.04
C CYS A 164 11.59 -2.67 -2.81
N THR A 165 11.20 -2.34 -1.58
CA THR A 165 11.14 -0.95 -1.12
C THR A 165 12.07 -0.81 0.08
N THR A 166 13.04 0.10 -0.02
CA THR A 166 13.95 0.40 1.08
C THR A 166 13.36 1.52 1.91
N PHE A 167 13.12 1.24 3.20
CA PHE A 167 12.70 2.23 4.18
C PHE A 167 13.85 2.53 5.12
N SER A 168 14.14 3.80 5.32
CA SER A 168 15.02 4.26 6.38
C SER A 168 14.18 4.63 7.60
N TYR A 169 14.48 4.02 8.75
CA TYR A 169 13.78 4.29 10.02
C TYR A 169 14.73 5.00 10.99
N TYR A 170 14.29 6.13 11.55
CA TYR A 170 15.09 6.95 12.48
C TYR A 170 14.52 7.02 13.91
N GLY A 171 13.46 6.27 14.24
CA GLY A 171 12.90 6.23 15.59
C GLY A 171 13.67 5.29 16.54
N ARG A 172 13.98 5.70 17.77
CA ARG A 172 14.39 4.76 18.82
C ARG A 172 13.19 3.88 19.18
N LEU A 173 13.34 2.57 19.06
CA LEU A 173 12.39 1.58 19.58
C LEU A 173 12.22 1.78 21.10
N LEU A 174 11.12 2.39 21.52
CA LEU A 174 10.65 2.27 22.89
C LEU A 174 9.95 0.90 23.01
N GLY A 175 10.70 -0.05 23.56
CA GLY A 175 10.17 -1.00 24.54
C GLY A 175 9.47 -2.28 24.09
N GLU A 176 8.93 -2.41 22.87
CA GLU A 176 8.28 -3.65 22.45
C GLU A 176 8.66 -4.03 21.01
N THR A 177 9.36 -5.15 20.87
CA THR A 177 9.79 -5.75 19.61
C THR A 177 8.60 -6.14 18.74
N LEU A 178 8.23 -5.27 17.81
CA LEU A 178 7.59 -5.69 16.56
C LEU A 178 8.69 -6.00 15.54
N PRO A 179 8.69 -7.19 14.89
CA PRO A 179 9.65 -7.51 13.85
C PRO A 179 9.25 -6.78 12.57
N CYS A 180 9.59 -5.50 12.44
CA CYS A 180 9.51 -4.80 11.17
C CYS A 180 10.73 -5.16 10.31
N ALA A 181 10.43 -5.60 9.09
CA ALA A 181 11.37 -6.05 8.08
C ALA A 181 12.39 -4.97 7.68
N GLY A 182 13.60 -5.41 7.33
CA GLY A 182 14.54 -4.68 6.48
C GLY A 182 15.61 -3.85 7.21
N GLN A 183 16.66 -4.50 7.72
CA GLN A 183 17.97 -3.85 7.87
C GLN A 183 18.86 -4.28 6.69
N ILE A 184 19.15 -3.36 5.78
CA ILE A 184 20.24 -3.52 4.82
C ILE A 184 21.47 -2.91 5.48
N ARG A 185 22.43 -3.75 5.85
CA ARG A 185 23.81 -3.29 6.12
C ARG A 185 24.56 -3.34 4.80
N SER A 186 25.09 -2.21 4.36
CA SER A 186 26.10 -2.18 3.29
C SER A 186 27.38 -2.82 3.84
N ALA A 187 27.92 -3.78 3.11
CA ALA A 187 29.33 -4.14 3.18
C ALA A 187 30.14 -3.12 2.38
#